data_AF-A0A835GUT1-F1
#
_entry.id   AF-A0A835GUT1-F1
#
_cell.length_a   1.000
_cell.length_b   1.000
_cell.length_c   1.000
_cell.angle_alpha   90.00
_cell.angle_beta   90.00
_cell.angle_gamma   90.00
#
_symmetry.space_group_name_H-M   'P 1'
#
loop_
_entity.id
_entity.type
_entity.pdbx_description
1 polymer ?
#
loop_
_entity_poly.entity_id
_entity_poly.type
_entity_poly.pdbx_seq_one_letter_code
_entity_poly.pdbx_strand_id
1 'polypeptide(L)'
;MGCVRGILLDESVLFAEEEEEEEENTSNAPNIYFQSGAESLLRRLQFSKIRTGISYGVAVSAQKVTFLQRISMLYSLDSFLLNPSSIDVSLNHILLAWGDIGATSCFYVTSTQDDPLSHQLINHHWSVFTTSSTHDVGDNSKVSSISTLEELPLVICDYNRKASGESVVTVGYVMKPSREEDFAKRGAFPMHPTPNGLLFVPLTFNLPLVSQLQKVDLILHKATDEVVSVGLNNGSGCPSKTSYTKGMQEMERYFQDHHDFCIIDPLDNISPVLDRLSMQHILLGLDNLKTDGHCRIRAPHFLKVDDFNDPNLGDRLSEVNLFLPSIVKPQVACGLLGAHDMAIVFRTEDFKGLRIPLPVVVQEYVDHSSLLYKFYVLGDKVFYAVKNSTPNADVFLSSYEKDGKKPIIFNSLKSLPTSKDDVNSKTNKQQSIDLDLVTKTAKWLRKMLNLTIFGFDVVIQEGSRDHVVVDVNYLPSFKEVADEVAVPAFWDAIKNSYELRKAKVETVSFP
;
A
#
# COMPACT_ATOMS: atom_id res chain seq x y z
N MET A 1 -19.50 -25.76 6.62
CA MET A 1 -18.52 -25.60 5.52
C MET A 1 -17.25 -25.01 6.09
N GLY A 2 -16.08 -25.53 5.70
CA GLY A 2 -14.81 -24.87 6.03
C GLY A 2 -14.54 -23.70 5.08
N CYS A 3 -13.62 -22.80 5.44
CA CYS A 3 -13.12 -21.79 4.51
C CYS A 3 -12.46 -22.44 3.27
N VAL A 4 -12.32 -21.69 2.18
CA VAL A 4 -11.57 -22.07 0.98
C VAL A 4 -10.12 -22.36 1.37
N ARG A 5 -9.62 -23.52 0.95
CA ARG A 5 -8.27 -24.04 1.23
C ARG A 5 -7.47 -24.34 -0.04
N GLY A 6 -8.15 -24.64 -1.14
CA GLY A 6 -7.53 -24.93 -2.44
C GLY A 6 -8.25 -24.21 -3.58
N ILE A 7 -7.50 -23.68 -4.54
CA ILE A 7 -8.01 -23.09 -5.79
C ILE A 7 -7.22 -23.68 -6.94
N LEU A 8 -7.91 -24.36 -7.85
CA LEU A 8 -7.35 -24.88 -9.08
C LEU A 8 -7.86 -24.02 -10.24
N LEU A 9 -6.95 -23.34 -10.92
CA LEU A 9 -7.25 -22.47 -12.06
C LEU A 9 -6.92 -23.24 -13.33
N ASP A 10 -7.89 -23.41 -14.20
CA ASP A 10 -7.64 -24.00 -15.50
C ASP A 10 -6.79 -23.09 -16.38
N GLU A 11 -5.89 -23.66 -17.17
CA GLU A 11 -5.07 -22.89 -18.11
C GLU A 11 -5.95 -22.01 -19.01
N SER A 12 -7.14 -22.50 -19.36
CA SER A 12 -8.10 -21.85 -20.25
C SER A 12 -8.70 -20.55 -19.71
N VAL A 13 -8.58 -20.26 -18.40
CA VAL A 13 -8.95 -18.93 -17.85
C VAL A 13 -7.76 -18.00 -17.73
N LEU A 14 -6.55 -18.55 -17.69
CA LEU A 14 -5.33 -17.78 -17.43
C LEU A 14 -4.67 -17.28 -18.71
N PHE A 15 -4.73 -18.07 -19.78
CA PHE A 15 -3.93 -17.84 -20.98
C PHE A 15 -4.77 -17.90 -22.25
N ALA A 16 -4.32 -17.15 -23.25
CA ALA A 16 -4.82 -17.22 -24.62
C ALA A 16 -3.64 -17.41 -25.58
N GLU A 17 -3.92 -18.00 -26.74
CA GLU A 17 -2.97 -18.22 -27.84
C GLU A 17 -3.39 -17.34 -29.03
N GLU A 18 -2.43 -16.65 -29.65
CA GLU A 18 -2.67 -16.01 -30.96
C GLU A 18 -2.78 -17.11 -32.02
N GLU A 19 -3.88 -17.12 -32.78
CA GLU A 19 -3.98 -17.94 -33.98
C GLU A 19 -3.00 -17.39 -35.03
N GLU A 20 -2.12 -18.23 -35.56
CA GLU A 20 -1.24 -17.85 -36.68
C GLU A 20 -2.13 -17.50 -37.87
N GLU A 21 -2.07 -16.24 -38.34
CA GLU A 21 -2.52 -15.93 -39.70
C GLU A 21 -1.65 -16.76 -40.65
N GLU A 22 -2.30 -17.53 -41.55
CA GLU A 22 -1.67 -18.41 -42.53
C GLU A 22 -0.73 -17.63 -43.49
N GLU A 23 0.45 -17.22 -43.03
CA GLU A 23 1.54 -16.78 -43.89
C GLU A 23 2.72 -17.77 -43.80
N GLU A 24 3.02 -18.35 -44.95
CA GLU A 24 4.00 -19.41 -45.16
C GLU A 24 5.38 -19.09 -44.55
N ASN A 25 5.93 -20.09 -43.84
CA ASN A 25 7.37 -20.30 -43.60
C ASN A 25 8.09 -19.35 -42.63
N THR A 26 7.59 -19.19 -41.41
CA THR A 26 8.49 -19.09 -40.25
C THR A 26 8.00 -19.94 -39.08
N SER A 27 8.88 -20.79 -38.55
CA SER A 27 8.65 -21.63 -37.36
C SER A 27 8.66 -20.76 -36.09
N ASN A 28 7.75 -19.81 -35.97
CA ASN A 28 7.58 -19.03 -34.75
C ASN A 28 6.56 -19.75 -33.88
N ALA A 29 6.93 -20.09 -32.65
CA ALA A 29 6.01 -20.71 -31.71
C ALA A 29 4.82 -19.76 -31.41
N PRO A 30 3.60 -20.28 -31.17
CA PRO A 30 2.44 -19.47 -30.85
C PRO A 30 2.73 -18.59 -29.61
N ASN A 31 2.36 -17.33 -29.71
CA ASN A 31 2.62 -16.36 -28.66
C ASN A 31 1.55 -16.51 -27.56
N ILE A 32 1.96 -16.98 -26.38
CA ILE A 32 1.06 -17.20 -25.24
C ILE A 32 1.06 -15.96 -24.35
N TYR A 33 -0.11 -15.41 -24.07
CA TYR A 33 -0.28 -14.22 -23.23
C TYR A 33 -1.34 -14.42 -22.15
N PHE A 34 -1.28 -13.59 -21.10
CA PHE A 34 -2.25 -13.61 -20.01
C PHE A 34 -3.60 -13.05 -20.47
N GLN A 35 -4.69 -13.71 -20.08
CA GLN A 35 -6.02 -13.12 -20.16
C GLN A 35 -6.17 -11.95 -19.18
N SER A 36 -7.17 -11.09 -19.42
CA SER A 36 -7.47 -9.96 -18.54
C SER A 36 -7.68 -10.41 -17.09
N GLY A 37 -7.06 -9.72 -16.15
CA GLY A 37 -7.17 -10.01 -14.72
C GLY A 37 -6.34 -11.21 -14.22
N ALA A 38 -5.88 -12.10 -15.11
CA ALA A 38 -5.18 -13.33 -14.74
C ALA A 38 -3.89 -13.06 -13.95
N GLU A 39 -3.01 -12.19 -14.45
CA GLU A 39 -1.74 -11.89 -13.77
C GLU A 39 -1.96 -11.25 -12.39
N SER A 40 -2.92 -10.33 -12.29
CA SER A 40 -3.27 -9.69 -11.02
C SER A 40 -3.82 -10.69 -10.01
N LEU A 41 -4.66 -11.63 -10.46
CA LEU A 41 -5.19 -12.71 -9.64
C LEU A 41 -4.08 -13.63 -9.13
N LEU A 42 -3.15 -14.07 -9.98
CA LEU A 42 -2.04 -14.94 -9.57
C LEU A 42 -1.16 -14.26 -8.52
N ARG A 43 -0.84 -12.97 -8.69
CA ARG A 43 -0.10 -12.18 -7.69
C ARG A 43 -0.79 -12.15 -6.33
N ARG A 44 -2.12 -12.01 -6.30
CA ARG A 44 -2.92 -12.01 -5.07
C ARG A 44 -2.96 -13.39 -4.41
N LEU A 45 -3.20 -14.42 -5.20
CA LEU A 45 -3.32 -15.79 -4.70
C LEU A 45 -1.99 -16.31 -4.15
N GLN A 46 -0.85 -15.94 -4.76
CA GLN A 46 0.50 -16.28 -4.29
C GLN A 46 0.70 -16.00 -2.80
N PHE A 47 0.16 -14.89 -2.29
CA PHE A 47 0.33 -14.46 -0.90
C PHE A 47 -0.94 -14.58 -0.04
N SER A 48 -2.01 -15.17 -0.58
CA SER A 48 -3.31 -15.33 0.09
C SER A 48 -3.33 -16.36 1.22
N LYS A 49 -2.29 -17.22 1.26
CA LYS A 49 -2.19 -18.49 2.02
C LYS A 49 -3.20 -19.58 1.61
N ILE A 50 -3.92 -19.40 0.51
CA ILE A 50 -4.75 -20.45 -0.10
C ILE A 50 -3.87 -21.26 -1.05
N ARG A 51 -3.90 -22.60 -0.96
CA ARG A 51 -3.19 -23.47 -1.90
C ARG A 51 -3.72 -23.21 -3.29
N THR A 52 -2.85 -22.85 -4.22
CA THR A 52 -3.25 -22.45 -5.56
C THR A 52 -2.43 -23.22 -6.57
N GLY A 53 -3.08 -23.70 -7.62
CA GLY A 53 -2.41 -24.41 -8.70
C GLY A 53 -3.08 -24.17 -10.04
N ILE A 54 -2.33 -24.48 -11.09
CA ILE A 54 -2.77 -24.36 -12.47
C ILE A 54 -3.03 -25.77 -13.01
N SER A 55 -4.24 -26.05 -13.48
CA SER A 55 -4.55 -27.29 -14.19
C SER A 55 -4.42 -27.12 -15.70
N TYR A 56 -4.06 -28.22 -16.36
CA TYR A 56 -4.09 -28.30 -17.82
C TYR A 56 -4.50 -29.72 -18.25
N GLY A 57 -5.15 -29.81 -19.41
CA GLY A 57 -5.60 -31.07 -20.00
C GLY A 57 -4.51 -31.80 -20.78
N VAL A 58 -4.79 -33.06 -21.14
CA VAL A 58 -3.90 -33.91 -21.95
C VAL A 58 -3.68 -33.36 -23.37
N ALA A 59 -4.60 -32.56 -23.88
CA ALA A 59 -4.55 -31.98 -25.22
C ALA A 59 -3.64 -30.74 -25.33
N VAL A 60 -3.17 -30.18 -24.21
CA VAL A 60 -2.36 -28.96 -24.18
C VAL A 60 -0.96 -29.22 -24.75
N SER A 61 -0.48 -28.33 -25.63
CA SER A 61 0.82 -28.49 -26.31
C SER A 61 2.00 -28.48 -25.33
N ALA A 62 3.08 -29.21 -25.67
CA ALA A 62 4.27 -29.28 -24.80
C ALA A 62 4.93 -27.90 -24.57
N GLN A 63 4.85 -27.00 -25.55
CA GLN A 63 5.33 -25.63 -25.43
C GLN A 63 4.52 -24.85 -24.39
N LYS A 64 3.19 -24.94 -24.45
CA LYS A 64 2.30 -24.32 -23.46
C LYS A 64 2.48 -24.91 -22.07
N VAL A 65 2.64 -26.23 -21.95
CA VAL A 65 2.98 -26.87 -20.66
C VAL A 65 4.28 -26.30 -20.09
N THR A 66 5.32 -26.09 -20.91
CA THR A 66 6.58 -25.48 -20.46
C THR A 66 6.37 -24.03 -19.98
N PHE A 67 5.56 -23.26 -20.70
CA PHE A 67 5.20 -21.90 -20.31
C PHE A 67 4.42 -21.88 -18.98
N LEU A 68 3.41 -22.74 -18.84
CA LEU A 68 2.60 -22.92 -17.62
C LEU A 68 3.47 -23.27 -16.41
N GLN A 69 4.43 -24.19 -16.58
CA GLN A 69 5.37 -24.56 -15.52
C GLN A 69 6.26 -23.38 -15.12
N ARG A 70 6.73 -22.57 -16.08
CA ARG A 70 7.49 -21.35 -15.80
C ARG A 70 6.67 -20.34 -15.00
N ILE A 71 5.40 -20.13 -15.36
CA ILE A 71 4.50 -19.23 -14.62
C ILE A 71 4.20 -19.78 -13.22
N SER A 72 3.97 -21.09 -13.11
CA SER A 72 3.76 -21.75 -11.82
C SER A 72 4.97 -21.56 -10.90
N MET A 73 6.19 -21.72 -11.42
CA MET A 73 7.42 -21.42 -10.67
C MET A 73 7.53 -19.95 -10.28
N LEU A 74 7.22 -19.02 -11.19
CA LEU A 74 7.29 -17.57 -10.93
C LEU A 74 6.40 -17.14 -9.76
N TYR A 75 5.18 -17.69 -9.69
CA TYR A 75 4.20 -17.39 -8.66
C TYR A 75 4.19 -18.40 -7.50
N SER A 76 5.14 -19.34 -7.46
CA SER A 76 5.22 -20.39 -6.43
C SER A 76 3.92 -21.21 -6.28
N LEU A 77 3.34 -21.57 -7.43
CA LEU A 77 2.11 -22.37 -7.56
C LEU A 77 2.43 -23.79 -7.99
N ASP A 78 1.51 -24.70 -7.72
CA ASP A 78 1.57 -26.06 -8.23
C ASP A 78 0.98 -26.16 -9.65
N SER A 79 1.39 -27.17 -10.40
CA SER A 79 0.82 -27.45 -11.74
C SER A 79 0.36 -28.90 -11.82
N PHE A 80 -0.84 -29.13 -12.35
CA PHE A 80 -1.47 -30.44 -12.35
C PHE A 80 -2.04 -30.81 -13.72
N LEU A 81 -1.67 -32.01 -14.19
CA LEU A 81 -2.33 -32.62 -15.34
C LEU A 81 -3.67 -33.22 -14.91
N LEU A 82 -4.76 -32.72 -15.47
CA LEU A 82 -6.09 -33.29 -15.29
C LEU A 82 -6.43 -34.21 -16.45
N ASN A 83 -6.69 -35.47 -16.15
CA ASN A 83 -7.17 -36.45 -17.11
C ASN A 83 -8.61 -36.85 -16.78
N PRO A 84 -9.61 -36.47 -17.59
CA PRO A 84 -11.02 -36.82 -17.34
C PRO A 84 -11.27 -38.33 -17.23
N SER A 85 -10.44 -39.15 -17.90
CA SER A 85 -10.53 -40.61 -17.87
C SER A 85 -10.02 -41.23 -16.57
N SER A 86 -9.25 -40.48 -15.76
CA SER A 86 -8.63 -40.97 -14.53
C SER A 86 -8.58 -39.89 -13.45
N ILE A 87 -9.71 -39.21 -13.23
CA ILE A 87 -9.80 -38.04 -12.35
C ILE A 87 -9.39 -38.33 -10.90
N ASP A 88 -9.70 -39.52 -10.39
CA ASP A 88 -9.30 -39.94 -9.04
C ASP A 88 -7.78 -39.93 -8.87
N VAL A 89 -7.03 -40.30 -9.91
CA VAL A 89 -5.56 -40.26 -9.88
C VAL A 89 -5.08 -38.81 -9.85
N SER A 90 -5.63 -37.94 -10.71
CA SER A 90 -5.31 -36.51 -10.71
C SER A 90 -5.63 -35.84 -9.37
N LEU A 91 -6.78 -36.15 -8.75
CA LEU A 91 -7.17 -35.64 -7.44
C LEU A 91 -6.24 -36.14 -6.32
N ASN A 92 -5.83 -37.42 -6.38
CA ASN A 92 -4.84 -37.94 -5.43
C ASN A 92 -3.50 -37.20 -5.54
N HIS A 93 -3.06 -36.82 -6.74
CA HIS A 93 -1.85 -36.01 -6.93
C HIS A 93 -1.99 -34.62 -6.30
N ILE A 94 -3.15 -33.99 -6.44
CA ILE A 94 -3.45 -32.69 -5.80
C ILE A 94 -3.43 -32.84 -4.27
N LEU A 95 -4.08 -33.85 -3.72
CA LEU A 95 -4.09 -34.11 -2.28
C LEU A 95 -2.70 -34.43 -1.72
N LEU A 96 -1.86 -35.14 -2.48
CA LEU A 96 -0.47 -35.39 -2.10
C LEU A 96 0.35 -34.09 -2.05
N ALA A 97 0.14 -33.16 -2.99
CA ALA A 97 0.85 -31.88 -3.03
C ALA A 97 0.33 -30.90 -1.96
N TRP A 98 -0.99 -30.79 -1.80
CA TRP A 98 -1.63 -29.80 -0.94
C TRP A 98 -1.88 -30.28 0.49
N GLY A 99 -1.83 -31.58 0.73
CA GLY A 99 -2.21 -32.22 1.99
C GLY A 99 -3.72 -32.32 2.17
N ASP A 100 -4.16 -32.58 3.40
CA ASP A 100 -5.59 -32.64 3.73
C ASP A 100 -6.21 -31.23 3.78
N ILE A 101 -6.73 -30.82 2.63
CA ILE A 101 -7.40 -29.54 2.41
C ILE A 101 -8.93 -29.63 2.54
N GLY A 102 -9.50 -30.82 2.73
CA GLY A 102 -10.96 -31.03 2.77
C GLY A 102 -11.67 -30.72 1.45
N ALA A 103 -12.32 -31.72 0.84
CA ALA A 103 -12.86 -31.59 -0.52
C ALA A 103 -13.92 -30.48 -0.70
N THR A 104 -14.70 -30.16 0.35
CA THR A 104 -15.70 -29.08 0.35
C THR A 104 -15.12 -27.66 0.43
N SER A 105 -13.80 -27.54 0.46
CA SER A 105 -13.05 -26.29 0.61
C SER A 105 -12.21 -25.97 -0.63
N CYS A 106 -12.48 -26.64 -1.76
CA CYS A 106 -11.72 -26.48 -2.99
C CYS A 106 -12.56 -25.86 -4.11
N PHE A 107 -11.96 -24.90 -4.81
CA PHE A 107 -12.55 -24.23 -5.98
C PHE A 107 -11.85 -24.71 -7.26
N TYR A 108 -12.63 -24.91 -8.31
CA TYR A 108 -12.14 -25.10 -9.68
C TYR A 108 -12.69 -23.98 -10.57
N VAL A 109 -11.83 -23.32 -11.35
CA VAL A 109 -12.21 -22.19 -12.21
C VAL A 109 -11.79 -22.48 -13.65
N THR A 110 -12.75 -22.47 -14.58
CA THR A 110 -12.52 -22.82 -16.00
C THR A 110 -13.28 -21.87 -16.94
N SER A 111 -12.85 -21.71 -18.19
CA SER A 111 -13.60 -20.94 -19.19
C SER A 111 -14.53 -21.81 -20.02
N THR A 112 -14.45 -23.13 -19.84
CA THR A 112 -15.23 -24.12 -20.60
C THR A 112 -16.55 -24.42 -19.88
N GLN A 113 -17.69 -24.05 -20.50
CA GLN A 113 -19.02 -24.25 -19.90
C GLN A 113 -19.42 -25.73 -19.77
N ASP A 114 -19.09 -26.56 -20.77
CA ASP A 114 -19.42 -27.99 -20.80
C ASP A 114 -18.18 -28.88 -20.66
N ASP A 115 -17.42 -28.64 -19.59
CA ASP A 115 -16.23 -29.42 -19.27
C ASP A 115 -16.61 -30.72 -18.53
N PRO A 116 -16.32 -31.92 -19.07
CA PRO A 116 -16.54 -33.19 -18.38
C PRO A 116 -15.89 -33.25 -16.98
N LEU A 117 -14.78 -32.53 -16.78
CA LEU A 117 -14.10 -32.44 -15.49
C LEU A 117 -14.94 -31.69 -14.46
N SER A 118 -15.69 -30.66 -14.88
CA SER A 118 -16.54 -29.86 -13.98
C SER A 118 -17.57 -30.75 -13.26
N HIS A 119 -18.25 -31.62 -14.00
CA HIS A 119 -19.21 -32.55 -13.41
C HIS A 119 -18.56 -33.56 -12.46
N GLN A 120 -17.37 -34.06 -12.78
CA GLN A 120 -16.64 -34.98 -11.92
C GLN A 120 -16.20 -34.28 -10.63
N LEU A 121 -15.62 -33.10 -10.71
CA LEU A 121 -15.17 -32.32 -9.55
C LEU A 121 -16.33 -31.93 -8.63
N ILE A 122 -17.51 -31.62 -9.18
CA ILE A 122 -18.74 -31.41 -8.38
C ILE A 122 -19.13 -32.67 -7.61
N ASN A 123 -18.97 -33.87 -8.18
CA ASN A 123 -19.23 -35.13 -7.48
C ASN A 123 -18.23 -35.36 -6.33
N HIS A 124 -17.02 -34.80 -6.44
CA HIS A 124 -16.04 -34.74 -5.35
C HIS A 124 -16.24 -33.54 -4.41
N HIS A 125 -17.39 -32.85 -4.48
CA HIS A 125 -17.76 -31.70 -3.64
C HIS A 125 -16.93 -30.43 -3.82
N TRP A 126 -16.24 -30.27 -4.95
CA TRP A 126 -15.59 -29.01 -5.30
C TRP A 126 -16.63 -28.00 -5.81
N SER A 127 -16.40 -26.72 -5.51
CA SER A 127 -17.16 -25.62 -6.10
C SER A 127 -16.58 -25.25 -7.45
N VAL A 128 -17.37 -25.34 -8.52
CA VAL A 128 -16.92 -25.05 -9.89
C VAL A 128 -17.45 -23.70 -10.34
N PHE A 129 -16.53 -22.88 -10.88
CA PHE A 129 -16.81 -21.55 -11.41
C PHE A 129 -16.44 -21.49 -12.89
N THR A 130 -17.37 -21.01 -13.73
CA THR A 130 -17.12 -20.79 -15.16
C THR A 130 -17.01 -19.31 -15.49
N THR A 131 -16.02 -18.94 -16.30
CA THR A 131 -15.94 -17.58 -16.86
C THR A 131 -16.74 -17.54 -18.16
N SER A 132 -17.94 -16.96 -18.16
CA SER A 132 -18.81 -16.89 -19.34
C SER A 132 -19.09 -15.44 -19.75
N SER A 133 -18.88 -15.11 -21.02
CA SER A 133 -19.25 -13.82 -21.62
C SER A 133 -20.73 -13.74 -22.02
N THR A 134 -21.41 -14.88 -22.12
CA THR A 134 -22.82 -14.99 -22.52
C THR A 134 -23.69 -15.34 -21.31
N HIS A 135 -24.73 -14.54 -21.08
CA HIS A 135 -25.81 -14.80 -20.11
C HIS A 135 -26.71 -15.96 -20.56
N ASP A 136 -26.15 -17.11 -20.95
CA ASP A 136 -26.94 -18.33 -21.03
C ASP A 136 -26.83 -19.04 -19.68
N VAL A 137 -27.81 -18.74 -18.83
CA VAL A 137 -28.09 -19.50 -17.61
C VAL A 137 -28.67 -20.85 -18.06
N GLY A 138 -27.79 -21.73 -18.52
CA GLY A 138 -28.08 -23.15 -18.61
C GLY A 138 -28.38 -23.65 -17.20
N ASP A 139 -29.54 -24.30 -17.05
CA ASP A 139 -30.18 -24.70 -15.79
C ASP A 139 -29.45 -25.85 -15.05
N ASN A 140 -28.12 -25.74 -14.90
CA ASN A 140 -27.30 -26.65 -14.12
C ASN A 140 -26.97 -26.00 -12.77
N SER A 141 -27.88 -26.16 -11.80
CA SER A 141 -27.89 -25.59 -10.43
C SER A 141 -26.62 -25.72 -9.55
N LYS A 142 -25.53 -26.32 -10.03
CA LYS A 142 -24.29 -26.58 -9.26
C LYS A 142 -23.04 -25.88 -9.78
N VAL A 143 -23.05 -25.31 -10.99
CA VAL A 143 -21.94 -24.51 -11.53
C VAL A 143 -22.29 -23.04 -11.36
N SER A 144 -21.41 -22.26 -10.74
CA SER A 144 -21.59 -20.81 -10.62
C SER A 144 -20.83 -20.10 -11.74
N SER A 145 -21.35 -18.99 -12.26
CA SER A 145 -20.63 -18.18 -13.24
C SER A 145 -20.01 -16.95 -12.58
N ILE A 146 -18.83 -16.57 -13.08
CA ILE A 146 -18.21 -15.25 -12.84
C ILE A 146 -18.03 -14.56 -14.19
N SER A 147 -18.29 -13.26 -14.25
CA SER A 147 -18.18 -12.53 -15.53
C SER A 147 -16.72 -12.24 -15.89
N THR A 148 -15.88 -11.97 -14.88
CA THR A 148 -14.44 -11.76 -15.06
C THR A 148 -13.65 -12.39 -13.92
N LEU A 149 -12.35 -12.63 -14.14
CA LEU A 149 -11.47 -13.22 -13.11
C LEU A 149 -11.30 -12.32 -11.89
N GLU A 150 -11.47 -11.00 -12.05
CA GLU A 150 -11.41 -10.03 -10.97
C GLU A 150 -12.54 -10.20 -9.94
N GLU A 151 -13.60 -10.95 -10.26
CA GLU A 151 -14.69 -11.26 -9.32
C GLU A 151 -14.32 -12.39 -8.35
N LEU A 152 -13.36 -13.26 -8.71
CA LEU A 152 -13.01 -14.44 -7.92
C LEU A 152 -12.60 -14.11 -6.48
N PRO A 153 -11.80 -13.05 -6.20
CA PRO A 153 -11.50 -12.66 -4.82
C PRO A 153 -12.73 -12.34 -3.97
N LEU A 154 -13.77 -11.73 -4.56
CA LEU A 154 -15.02 -11.43 -3.87
C LEU A 154 -15.81 -12.71 -3.59
N VAL A 155 -15.81 -13.66 -4.53
CA VAL A 155 -16.46 -14.97 -4.36
C VAL A 155 -15.79 -15.77 -3.23
N ILE A 156 -14.46 -15.81 -3.19
CA ILE A 156 -13.69 -16.44 -2.11
C ILE A 156 -14.04 -15.79 -0.77
N CYS A 157 -14.10 -14.46 -0.75
CA CYS A 157 -14.45 -13.69 0.44
C CYS A 157 -15.85 -14.04 0.96
N ASP A 158 -16.86 -14.05 0.09
CA ASP A 158 -18.25 -14.40 0.44
C ASP A 158 -18.34 -15.83 1.00
N TYR A 159 -17.62 -16.78 0.41
CA TYR A 159 -17.58 -18.15 0.87
C TYR A 159 -16.95 -18.26 2.27
N ASN A 160 -15.81 -17.59 2.48
CA ASN A 160 -15.10 -17.59 3.76
C ASN A 160 -15.89 -16.88 4.85
N ARG A 161 -16.58 -15.79 4.52
CA ARG A 161 -17.49 -15.08 5.42
C ARG A 161 -18.63 -16.01 5.87
N LYS A 162 -19.30 -16.70 4.93
CA LYS A 162 -20.37 -17.68 5.25
C LYS A 162 -19.87 -18.84 6.11
N ALA A 163 -18.64 -19.31 5.87
CA ALA A 163 -18.05 -20.40 6.63
C ALA A 163 -17.64 -19.99 8.06
N SER A 164 -17.28 -18.72 8.27
CA SER A 164 -16.72 -18.23 9.54
C SER A 164 -17.75 -17.61 10.47
N GLY A 165 -18.96 -17.33 9.99
CA GLY A 165 -20.04 -16.73 10.76
C GLY A 165 -19.96 -15.20 10.88
N GLU A 166 -20.93 -14.60 11.57
CA GLU A 166 -21.14 -13.14 11.64
C GLU A 166 -20.06 -12.37 12.43
N SER A 167 -19.14 -13.06 13.12
CA SER A 167 -18.10 -12.41 13.92
C SER A 167 -16.91 -11.89 13.12
N VAL A 168 -16.78 -12.28 11.84
CA VAL A 168 -15.67 -11.87 10.98
C VAL A 168 -15.96 -10.53 10.32
N VAL A 169 -15.02 -9.60 10.43
CA VAL A 169 -15.09 -8.28 9.80
C VAL A 169 -14.32 -8.33 8.49
N THR A 170 -15.00 -8.01 7.40
CA THR A 170 -14.47 -8.03 6.05
C THR A 170 -13.93 -6.65 5.68
N VAL A 171 -12.65 -6.61 5.35
CA VAL A 171 -11.87 -5.44 5.00
C VAL A 171 -11.70 -5.39 3.49
N GLY A 172 -12.45 -4.52 2.83
CA GLY A 172 -12.15 -4.13 1.46
C GLY A 172 -10.91 -3.25 1.43
N TYR A 173 -9.99 -3.46 0.49
CA TYR A 173 -8.82 -2.60 0.38
C TYR A 173 -8.56 -2.06 -1.04
N VAL A 174 -8.04 -0.82 -1.11
CA VAL A 174 -7.65 -0.13 -2.35
C VAL A 174 -6.31 0.56 -2.19
N MET A 175 -5.33 0.18 -3.02
CA MET A 175 -4.00 0.80 -3.11
C MET A 175 -3.32 0.46 -4.42
N LYS A 176 -2.17 1.10 -4.72
CA LYS A 176 -1.37 0.76 -5.90
C LYS A 176 -0.89 -0.70 -5.85
N PRO A 177 -0.79 -1.40 -7.01
CA PRO A 177 -0.40 -2.81 -7.07
C PRO A 177 0.92 -3.15 -6.36
N SER A 178 1.94 -2.32 -6.49
CA SER A 178 3.23 -2.54 -5.83
C SER A 178 3.11 -2.52 -4.30
N ARG A 179 2.25 -1.66 -3.75
CA ARG A 179 2.00 -1.60 -2.30
C ARG A 179 1.14 -2.76 -1.83
N GLU A 180 0.11 -3.12 -2.60
CA GLU A 180 -0.67 -4.32 -2.33
C GLU A 180 0.26 -5.55 -2.21
N GLU A 181 1.17 -5.72 -3.17
CA GLU A 181 2.13 -6.82 -3.19
C GLU A 181 3.09 -6.77 -1.99
N ASP A 182 3.61 -5.59 -1.62
CA ASP A 182 4.48 -5.42 -0.45
C ASP A 182 3.80 -5.84 0.86
N PHE A 183 2.52 -5.49 1.04
CA PHE A 183 1.75 -5.89 2.24
C PHE A 183 1.37 -7.37 2.20
N ALA A 184 0.99 -7.88 1.03
CA ALA A 184 0.60 -9.27 0.86
C ALA A 184 1.77 -10.23 1.12
N LYS A 185 2.98 -9.91 0.61
CA LYS A 185 4.23 -10.67 0.87
C LYS A 185 4.51 -10.89 2.36
N ARG A 186 4.18 -9.89 3.17
CA ARG A 186 4.34 -9.91 4.63
C ARG A 186 3.22 -10.64 5.36
N GLY A 187 2.22 -11.11 4.62
CA GLY A 187 1.04 -11.79 5.13
C GLY A 187 -0.01 -10.85 5.72
N ALA A 188 0.01 -9.55 5.40
CA ALA A 188 -0.91 -8.57 5.97
C ALA A 188 -2.33 -8.63 5.38
N PHE A 189 -2.48 -9.16 4.15
CA PHE A 189 -3.77 -9.30 3.45
C PHE A 189 -4.13 -10.76 3.15
N PRO A 190 -4.35 -11.59 4.18
CA PRO A 190 -4.82 -12.95 3.96
C PRO A 190 -6.25 -12.97 3.44
N MET A 191 -6.54 -13.88 2.50
CA MET A 191 -7.90 -14.13 2.01
C MET A 191 -8.65 -15.18 2.84
N HIS A 192 -8.13 -15.52 4.02
CA HIS A 192 -8.77 -16.34 5.04
C HIS A 192 -8.85 -15.54 6.36
N PRO A 193 -9.75 -15.89 7.28
CA PRO A 193 -9.88 -15.17 8.54
C PRO A 193 -8.57 -15.14 9.34
N THR A 194 -8.18 -13.95 9.79
CA THR A 194 -7.05 -13.76 10.72
C THR A 194 -7.42 -14.24 12.13
N PRO A 195 -6.44 -14.44 13.02
CA PRO A 195 -6.70 -14.77 14.43
C PRO A 195 -7.58 -13.75 15.17
N ASN A 196 -7.58 -12.48 14.75
CA ASN A 196 -8.43 -11.43 15.31
C ASN A 196 -9.72 -11.18 14.50
N GLY A 197 -10.09 -12.11 13.62
CA GLY A 197 -11.38 -12.12 12.93
C GLY A 197 -11.53 -11.04 11.86
N LEU A 198 -10.45 -10.74 11.13
CA LEU A 198 -10.47 -9.93 9.91
C LEU A 198 -10.37 -10.83 8.67
N LEU A 199 -11.02 -10.43 7.58
CA LEU A 199 -10.92 -11.07 6.27
C LEU A 199 -10.64 -10.00 5.23
N PHE A 200 -9.57 -10.13 4.43
CA PHE A 200 -9.19 -9.08 3.48
C PHE A 200 -9.61 -9.44 2.06
N VAL A 201 -10.13 -8.46 1.33
CA VAL A 201 -10.51 -8.60 -0.07
C VAL A 201 -10.08 -7.37 -0.87
N PRO A 202 -9.38 -7.54 -2.01
CA PRO A 202 -9.06 -6.43 -2.88
C PRO A 202 -10.33 -5.91 -3.54
N LEU A 203 -10.48 -4.58 -3.55
CA LEU A 203 -11.50 -3.92 -4.36
C LEU A 203 -10.86 -3.44 -5.66
N THR A 204 -11.64 -3.42 -6.74
CA THR A 204 -11.19 -2.96 -8.05
C THR A 204 -12.17 -1.98 -8.65
N PHE A 205 -11.64 -0.97 -9.35
CA PHE A 205 -12.47 -0.01 -10.11
C PHE A 205 -12.89 -0.54 -11.49
N ASN A 206 -12.45 -1.75 -11.86
CA ASN A 206 -12.89 -2.42 -13.08
C ASN A 206 -14.26 -3.10 -12.92
N LEU A 207 -14.71 -3.30 -11.68
CA LEU A 207 -16.03 -3.83 -11.35
C LEU A 207 -16.89 -2.73 -10.74
N PRO A 208 -18.24 -2.82 -10.82
CA PRO A 208 -19.13 -1.87 -10.17
C PRO A 208 -18.78 -1.74 -8.67
N LEU A 209 -18.55 -0.52 -8.18
CA LEU A 209 -18.06 -0.34 -6.82
C LEU A 209 -19.13 -0.75 -5.80
N VAL A 210 -20.38 -0.33 -6.00
CA VAL A 210 -21.50 -0.57 -5.08
C VAL A 210 -21.70 -2.06 -4.75
N SER A 211 -21.59 -2.96 -5.74
CA SER A 211 -21.77 -4.40 -5.51
C SER A 211 -20.66 -5.00 -4.66
N GLN A 212 -19.45 -4.44 -4.75
CA GLN A 212 -18.32 -4.84 -3.91
C GLN A 212 -18.46 -4.28 -2.49
N LEU A 213 -18.90 -3.02 -2.35
CA LEU A 213 -19.06 -2.38 -1.05
C LEU A 213 -20.12 -3.04 -0.17
N GLN A 214 -21.17 -3.60 -0.76
CA GLN A 214 -22.17 -4.40 -0.03
C GLN A 214 -21.60 -5.67 0.60
N LYS A 215 -20.41 -6.12 0.15
CA LYS A 215 -19.74 -7.34 0.63
C LYS A 215 -18.66 -7.07 1.66
N VAL A 216 -18.43 -5.82 2.06
CA VAL A 216 -17.37 -5.48 3.02
C VAL A 216 -17.93 -4.61 4.15
N ASP A 217 -17.31 -4.70 5.32
CA ASP A 217 -17.75 -4.00 6.53
C ASP A 217 -16.97 -2.70 6.76
N LEU A 218 -15.74 -2.64 6.22
CA LEU A 218 -14.90 -1.45 6.25
C LEU A 218 -13.97 -1.39 5.04
N ILE A 219 -13.50 -0.18 4.74
CA ILE A 219 -12.46 0.05 3.72
C ILE A 219 -11.16 0.51 4.34
N LEU A 220 -10.08 -0.18 4.02
CA LEU A 220 -8.72 0.31 4.17
C LEU A 220 -8.22 0.83 2.83
N HIS A 221 -7.82 2.10 2.75
CA HIS A 221 -7.34 2.62 1.48
C HIS A 221 -6.09 3.48 1.61
N LYS A 222 -5.46 3.66 0.46
CA LYS A 222 -4.27 4.47 0.30
C LYS A 222 -4.51 5.58 -0.71
N ALA A 223 -5.43 6.49 -0.38
CA ALA A 223 -5.87 7.56 -1.30
C ALA A 223 -4.74 8.43 -1.86
N THR A 224 -3.63 8.59 -1.12
CA THR A 224 -2.47 9.35 -1.60
C THR A 224 -1.84 8.74 -2.86
N ASP A 225 -2.08 7.46 -3.13
CA ASP A 225 -1.64 6.80 -4.36
C ASP A 225 -2.49 7.21 -5.57
N GLU A 226 -3.73 7.62 -5.34
CA GLU A 226 -4.74 7.95 -6.35
C GLU A 226 -4.86 9.47 -6.58
N VAL A 227 -3.94 10.29 -6.05
CA VAL A 227 -3.96 11.75 -6.21
C VAL A 227 -3.53 12.12 -7.64
N VAL A 228 -4.38 12.91 -8.31
CA VAL A 228 -4.15 13.45 -9.66
C VAL A 228 -3.71 14.91 -9.61
N SER A 229 -4.28 15.69 -8.68
CA SER A 229 -3.85 17.05 -8.41
C SER A 229 -4.19 17.44 -6.97
N VAL A 230 -3.42 18.37 -6.41
CA VAL A 230 -3.67 18.95 -5.08
C VAL A 230 -3.91 20.43 -5.27
N GLY A 231 -5.13 20.90 -4.98
CA GLY A 231 -5.41 22.33 -4.92
C GLY A 231 -4.73 22.92 -3.69
N LEU A 232 -3.68 23.70 -3.87
CA LEU A 232 -2.97 24.34 -2.75
C LEU A 232 -3.77 25.55 -2.25
N ASN A 233 -3.85 25.71 -0.93
CA ASN A 233 -4.64 26.78 -0.34
C ASN A 233 -3.90 28.11 -0.51
N ASN A 234 -4.39 28.97 -1.40
CA ASN A 234 -3.82 30.31 -1.66
C ASN A 234 -4.40 31.41 -0.75
N GLY A 235 -4.95 31.06 0.41
CA GLY A 235 -5.48 32.03 1.36
C GLY A 235 -6.89 32.57 1.04
N SER A 236 -7.62 31.98 0.08
CA SER A 236 -8.96 32.45 -0.32
C SER A 236 -10.12 31.84 0.46
N GLY A 237 -9.85 31.12 1.56
CA GLY A 237 -10.90 30.51 2.39
C GLY A 237 -11.61 29.30 1.77
N CYS A 238 -11.23 28.89 0.56
CA CYS A 238 -11.70 27.65 -0.06
C CYS A 238 -10.79 26.49 0.40
N PRO A 239 -11.34 25.37 0.91
CA PRO A 239 -10.53 24.22 1.29
C PRO A 239 -9.71 23.71 0.09
N SER A 240 -8.46 23.33 0.34
CA SER A 240 -7.57 22.68 -0.61
C SER A 240 -8.28 21.47 -1.21
N LYS A 241 -8.79 21.58 -2.44
CA LYS A 241 -9.50 20.49 -3.09
C LYS A 241 -8.50 19.58 -3.79
N THR A 242 -8.29 18.40 -3.23
CA THR A 242 -7.54 17.32 -3.89
C THR A 242 -8.43 16.65 -4.92
N SER A 243 -7.92 16.43 -6.13
CA SER A 243 -8.56 15.59 -7.14
C SER A 243 -7.93 14.21 -7.14
N TYR A 244 -8.76 13.18 -7.02
CA TYR A 244 -8.33 11.79 -7.13
C TYR A 244 -8.66 11.20 -8.51
N THR A 245 -8.21 9.97 -8.78
CA THR A 245 -8.62 9.19 -9.96
C THR A 245 -10.14 8.96 -9.97
N LYS A 246 -10.67 8.64 -11.16
CA LYS A 246 -12.12 8.42 -11.36
C LYS A 246 -12.71 7.41 -10.36
N GLY A 247 -12.02 6.29 -10.14
CA GLY A 247 -12.47 5.27 -9.20
C GLY A 247 -12.49 5.74 -7.74
N MET A 248 -11.45 6.46 -7.32
CA MET A 248 -11.41 7.02 -5.97
C MET A 248 -12.44 8.14 -5.75
N GLN A 249 -12.76 8.91 -6.79
CA GLN A 249 -13.86 9.89 -6.75
C GLN A 249 -15.23 9.21 -6.64
N GLU A 250 -15.44 8.07 -7.29
CA GLU A 250 -16.67 7.28 -7.14
C GLU A 250 -16.82 6.76 -5.71
N MET A 251 -15.72 6.28 -5.13
CA MET A 251 -15.64 5.89 -3.72
C MET A 251 -15.93 7.05 -2.76
N GLU A 252 -15.36 8.23 -3.02
CA GLU A 252 -15.64 9.45 -2.25
C GLU A 252 -17.14 9.81 -2.28
N ARG A 253 -17.78 9.79 -3.45
CA ARG A 253 -19.22 10.05 -3.57
C ARG A 253 -20.06 9.04 -2.79
N TYR A 254 -19.70 7.76 -2.87
CA TYR A 254 -20.41 6.72 -2.12
C TYR A 254 -20.40 7.00 -0.61
N PHE A 255 -19.28 7.45 -0.04
CA PHE A 255 -19.17 7.78 1.39
C PHE A 255 -19.83 9.09 1.79
N GLN A 256 -19.99 10.02 0.84
CA GLN A 256 -20.83 11.20 1.04
C GLN A 256 -22.30 10.80 1.21
N ASP A 257 -22.75 9.74 0.53
CA ASP A 257 -24.13 9.24 0.65
C ASP A 257 -24.31 8.21 1.78
N HIS A 258 -23.22 7.64 2.32
CA HIS A 258 -23.24 6.58 3.35
C HIS A 258 -22.30 6.90 4.52
N HIS A 259 -22.66 7.90 5.33
CA HIS A 259 -21.82 8.38 6.44
C HIS A 259 -21.52 7.34 7.54
N ASP A 260 -22.38 6.33 7.67
CA ASP A 260 -22.22 5.25 8.65
C ASP A 260 -21.18 4.20 8.22
N PHE A 261 -20.76 4.23 6.95
CA PHE A 261 -19.77 3.28 6.43
C PHE A 261 -18.38 3.56 7.00
N CYS A 262 -17.67 2.50 7.42
CA CYS A 262 -16.35 2.63 8.03
C CYS A 262 -15.24 2.73 6.97
N ILE A 263 -14.55 3.87 6.94
CA ILE A 263 -13.37 4.12 6.10
C ILE A 263 -12.14 4.42 6.97
N ILE A 264 -11.03 3.76 6.68
CA ILE A 264 -9.73 3.94 7.33
C ILE A 264 -8.75 4.50 6.30
N ASP A 265 -8.36 5.77 6.41
CA ASP A 265 -8.92 6.85 7.24
C ASP A 265 -9.70 7.85 6.35
N PRO A 266 -10.67 8.62 6.88
CA PRO A 266 -11.38 9.63 6.10
C PRO A 266 -10.44 10.56 5.31
N LEU A 267 -10.82 10.93 4.09
CA LEU A 267 -9.97 11.75 3.20
C LEU A 267 -9.59 13.09 3.82
N ASP A 268 -10.50 13.69 4.59
CA ASP A 268 -10.25 14.94 5.30
C ASP A 268 -9.11 14.79 6.33
N ASN A 269 -9.02 13.65 7.02
CA ASN A 269 -7.94 13.36 7.97
C ASN A 269 -6.59 13.16 7.27
N ILE A 270 -6.61 12.68 6.02
CA ILE A 270 -5.41 12.46 5.21
C ILE A 270 -4.93 13.77 4.57
N SER A 271 -5.83 14.72 4.33
CA SER A 271 -5.54 15.98 3.61
C SER A 271 -4.29 16.72 4.12
N PRO A 272 -3.99 16.84 5.43
CA PRO A 272 -2.81 17.56 5.88
C PRO A 272 -1.51 16.85 5.51
N VAL A 273 -1.54 15.54 5.28
CA VAL A 273 -0.37 14.75 4.89
C VAL A 273 -0.02 14.93 3.40
N LEU A 274 -0.95 15.47 2.60
CA LEU A 274 -0.73 15.76 1.18
C LEU A 274 -0.05 17.11 0.95
N ASP A 275 -0.12 18.01 1.93
CA ASP A 275 0.43 19.37 1.86
C ASP A 275 1.46 19.57 2.98
N ARG A 276 2.75 19.65 2.60
CA ARG A 276 3.85 19.86 3.55
C ARG A 276 3.68 21.14 4.35
N LEU A 277 3.14 22.20 3.77
CA LEU A 277 2.91 23.45 4.49
C LEU A 277 1.85 23.25 5.57
N SER A 278 0.72 22.61 5.25
CA SER A 278 -0.32 22.27 6.22
C SER A 278 0.22 21.39 7.34
N MET A 279 1.00 20.35 6.99
CA MET A 279 1.64 19.48 7.98
C MET A 279 2.60 20.26 8.89
N GLN A 280 3.45 21.13 8.33
CA GLN A 280 4.37 21.94 9.13
C GLN A 280 3.64 22.84 10.14
N HIS A 281 2.53 23.47 9.73
CA HIS A 281 1.70 24.25 10.66
C HIS A 281 1.10 23.39 11.78
N ILE A 282 0.69 22.16 11.49
CA ILE A 282 0.24 21.23 12.54
C ILE A 282 1.40 20.94 13.50
N LEU A 283 2.60 20.63 12.97
CA LEU A 283 3.78 20.27 13.77
C LEU A 283 4.25 21.40 14.70
N LEU A 284 3.94 22.67 14.42
CA LEU A 284 4.19 23.77 15.38
C LEU A 284 3.49 23.53 16.74
N GLY A 285 2.40 22.76 16.76
CA GLY A 285 1.72 22.37 17.99
C GLY A 285 2.54 21.45 18.91
N LEU A 286 3.64 20.85 18.42
CA LEU A 286 4.54 20.01 19.22
C LEU A 286 5.20 20.76 20.36
N ASP A 287 5.41 22.07 20.22
CA ASP A 287 5.99 22.92 21.27
C ASP A 287 5.15 22.94 22.56
N ASN A 288 3.88 22.54 22.48
CA ASN A 288 3.00 22.42 23.65
C ASN A 288 3.18 21.11 24.43
N LEU A 289 3.93 20.14 23.89
CA LEU A 289 4.23 18.90 24.60
C LEU A 289 5.29 19.18 25.66
N LYS A 290 4.86 19.22 26.92
CA LYS A 290 5.76 19.42 28.07
C LYS A 290 6.83 18.33 28.11
N THR A 291 8.08 18.73 28.20
CA THR A 291 9.20 17.85 28.46
C THR A 291 9.73 18.10 29.87
N ASP A 292 9.86 17.04 30.67
CA ASP A 292 10.51 17.11 31.99
C ASP A 292 12.04 17.07 31.86
N GLY A 293 12.56 16.87 30.65
CA GLY A 293 13.99 16.73 30.32
C GLY A 293 14.60 17.96 29.66
N HIS A 294 15.91 17.87 29.39
CA HIS A 294 16.71 18.95 28.77
C HIS A 294 16.49 19.12 27.26
N CYS A 295 15.90 18.13 26.58
CA CYS A 295 15.61 18.17 25.14
C CYS A 295 14.10 18.31 24.89
N ARG A 296 13.73 18.98 23.79
CA ARG A 296 12.33 19.13 23.36
C ARG A 296 12.07 18.38 22.05
N ILE A 297 10.80 18.13 21.78
CA ILE A 297 10.32 17.72 20.46
C ILE A 297 9.73 18.93 19.75
N ARG A 298 10.11 19.18 18.49
CA ARG A 298 9.68 20.37 17.75
C ARG A 298 9.52 20.13 16.25
N ALA A 299 8.85 21.06 15.60
CA ALA A 299 8.94 21.22 14.16
C ALA A 299 10.29 21.84 13.76
N PRO A 300 10.82 21.55 12.56
CA PRO A 300 11.87 22.35 11.96
C PRO A 300 11.36 23.76 11.64
N HIS A 301 12.23 24.76 11.63
CA HIS A 301 11.85 26.05 11.05
C HIS A 301 11.53 25.86 9.57
N PHE A 302 10.57 26.62 9.04
CA PHE A 302 10.17 26.51 7.64
C PHE A 302 9.63 27.82 7.07
N LEU A 303 9.69 27.96 5.74
CA LEU A 303 9.14 29.07 4.97
C LEU A 303 8.50 28.55 3.68
N LYS A 304 7.30 29.04 3.36
CA LYS A 304 6.70 28.84 2.03
C LYS A 304 7.33 29.79 1.01
N VAL A 305 7.74 29.26 -0.14
CA VAL A 305 8.28 30.04 -1.26
C VAL A 305 7.50 29.72 -2.52
N ASP A 306 6.87 30.75 -3.09
CA ASP A 306 6.07 30.67 -4.32
C ASP A 306 6.88 31.04 -5.58
N ASP A 307 7.98 31.78 -5.43
CA ASP A 307 8.89 32.18 -6.50
C ASP A 307 10.35 32.20 -6.00
N PHE A 308 11.24 31.49 -6.69
CA PHE A 308 12.67 31.48 -6.37
C PHE A 308 13.40 32.79 -6.73
N ASN A 309 12.77 33.66 -7.51
CA ASN A 309 13.34 34.95 -7.91
C ASN A 309 12.94 36.11 -6.99
N ASP A 310 12.23 35.83 -5.89
CA ASP A 310 11.89 36.85 -4.89
C ASP A 310 13.16 37.53 -4.35
N PRO A 311 13.36 38.85 -4.60
CA PRO A 311 14.56 39.56 -4.16
C PRO A 311 14.68 39.65 -2.64
N ASN A 312 13.56 39.53 -1.91
CA ASN A 312 13.52 39.63 -0.45
C ASN A 312 13.60 38.24 0.22
N LEU A 313 13.87 37.17 -0.54
CA LEU A 313 13.88 35.81 -0.01
C LEU A 313 14.86 35.67 1.16
N GLY A 314 16.06 36.27 1.07
CA GLY A 314 17.06 36.23 2.16
C GLY A 314 16.56 36.84 3.48
N ASP A 315 15.88 37.98 3.39
CA ASP A 315 15.31 38.67 4.56
C ASP A 315 14.17 37.85 5.17
N ARG A 316 13.26 37.32 4.33
CA ARG A 316 12.15 36.46 4.76
C ARG A 316 12.61 35.17 5.44
N LEU A 317 13.72 34.57 4.98
CA LEU A 317 14.31 33.39 5.65
C LEU A 317 14.81 33.76 7.05
N SER A 318 15.48 34.92 7.18
CA SER A 318 16.00 35.42 8.45
C SER A 318 14.89 35.76 9.45
N GLU A 319 13.78 36.35 8.99
CA GLU A 319 12.61 36.68 9.81
C GLU A 319 11.98 35.46 10.51
N VAL A 320 12.04 34.28 9.89
CA VAL A 320 11.52 33.03 10.46
C VAL A 320 12.61 32.16 11.12
N ASN A 321 13.79 32.72 11.38
CA ASN A 321 14.96 32.05 11.95
C ASN A 321 15.42 30.82 11.14
N LEU A 322 15.33 30.90 9.81
CA LEU A 322 15.76 29.83 8.92
C LEU A 322 17.09 30.20 8.26
N PHE A 323 18.12 29.40 8.57
CA PHE A 323 19.49 29.65 8.12
C PHE A 323 19.96 28.60 7.11
N LEU A 324 20.94 28.99 6.29
CA LEU A 324 21.55 28.12 5.30
C LEU A 324 22.69 27.27 5.92
N PRO A 325 22.88 26.01 5.47
CA PRO A 325 22.12 25.38 4.41
C PRO A 325 20.69 25.02 4.82
N SER A 326 19.79 24.94 3.84
CA SER A 326 18.39 24.56 4.05
C SER A 326 17.96 23.52 3.03
N ILE A 327 16.98 22.69 3.39
CA ILE A 327 16.39 21.72 2.47
C ILE A 327 15.11 22.28 1.83
N VAL A 328 15.04 22.24 0.50
CA VAL A 328 13.91 22.68 -0.30
C VAL A 328 13.09 21.45 -0.69
N LYS A 329 11.80 21.46 -0.34
CA LYS A 329 10.85 20.39 -0.62
C LYS A 329 9.63 20.97 -1.36
N PRO A 330 9.10 20.33 -2.41
CA PRO A 330 7.82 20.72 -3.01
C PRO A 330 6.72 20.81 -1.94
N GLN A 331 5.78 21.75 -2.07
CA GLN A 331 4.69 21.83 -1.09
C GLN A 331 3.82 20.57 -1.14
N VAL A 332 3.58 20.00 -2.33
CA VAL A 332 2.91 18.70 -2.47
C VAL A 332 3.80 17.59 -1.90
N ALA A 333 3.27 16.85 -0.93
CA ALA A 333 4.04 15.88 -0.16
C ALA A 333 4.21 14.51 -0.83
N CYS A 334 3.20 14.05 -1.59
CA CYS A 334 3.19 12.76 -2.24
C CYS A 334 2.15 12.66 -3.38
N GLY A 335 2.11 11.53 -4.08
CA GLY A 335 1.10 11.21 -5.10
C GLY A 335 1.39 11.76 -6.49
N LEU A 336 2.06 12.90 -6.60
CA LEU A 336 2.38 13.56 -7.87
C LEU A 336 3.84 13.37 -8.32
N LEU A 337 4.05 13.47 -9.63
CA LEU A 337 5.39 13.54 -10.22
C LEU A 337 6.15 14.73 -9.63
N GLY A 338 7.38 14.48 -9.20
CA GLY A 338 8.26 15.50 -8.63
C GLY A 338 7.99 15.86 -7.17
N ALA A 339 6.98 15.30 -6.49
CA ALA A 339 6.73 15.54 -5.05
C ALA A 339 7.90 15.14 -4.12
N HIS A 340 8.85 14.37 -4.66
CA HIS A 340 10.04 13.86 -3.98
C HIS A 340 11.35 14.45 -4.51
N ASP A 341 11.30 15.35 -5.50
CA ASP A 341 12.47 16.07 -5.99
C ASP A 341 12.79 17.18 -5.00
N MET A 342 13.95 17.09 -4.35
CA MET A 342 14.39 17.96 -3.28
C MET A 342 15.74 18.59 -3.62
N ALA A 343 16.07 19.68 -2.93
CA ALA A 343 17.38 20.29 -3.02
C ALA A 343 17.92 20.69 -1.65
N ILE A 344 19.24 20.67 -1.48
CA ILE A 344 19.92 21.36 -0.37
C ILE A 344 20.62 22.58 -0.96
N VAL A 345 20.31 23.74 -0.42
CA VAL A 345 20.84 25.05 -0.83
C VAL A 345 21.79 25.59 0.23
N PHE A 346 22.88 26.23 -0.19
CA PHE A 346 23.94 26.72 0.70
C PHE A 346 24.03 28.26 0.69
N ARG A 347 23.54 28.90 -0.39
CA ARG A 347 23.47 30.36 -0.54
C ARG A 347 22.11 30.79 -1.10
N THR A 348 21.73 32.04 -0.86
CA THR A 348 20.49 32.61 -1.40
C THR A 348 20.47 32.63 -2.94
N GLU A 349 21.63 32.69 -3.59
CA GLU A 349 21.72 32.60 -5.04
C GLU A 349 21.42 31.18 -5.57
N ASP A 350 21.58 30.13 -4.76
CA ASP A 350 21.37 28.75 -5.18
C ASP A 350 19.90 28.45 -5.48
N PHE A 351 18.97 29.25 -4.96
CA PHE A 351 17.54 29.16 -5.29
C PHE A 351 17.29 29.48 -6.78
N LYS A 352 18.09 30.40 -7.36
CA LYS A 352 17.96 30.82 -8.75
C LYS A 352 18.34 29.66 -9.67
N GLY A 353 17.36 29.14 -10.41
CA GLY A 353 17.56 28.03 -11.35
C GLY A 353 17.34 26.64 -10.77
N LEU A 354 16.85 26.51 -9.53
CA LEU A 354 16.35 25.23 -9.02
C LEU A 354 15.20 24.73 -9.90
N ARG A 355 15.29 23.46 -10.29
CA ARG A 355 14.24 22.76 -11.04
C ARG A 355 13.39 21.90 -10.10
N ILE A 356 12.91 22.53 -9.02
CA ILE A 356 12.00 21.91 -8.06
C ILE A 356 10.60 22.50 -8.32
N PRO A 357 9.53 21.68 -8.39
CA PRO A 357 8.18 22.19 -8.59
C PRO A 357 7.77 23.20 -7.50
N LEU A 358 7.37 24.40 -7.92
CA LEU A 358 6.81 25.44 -7.05
C LEU A 358 5.30 25.20 -6.82
N PRO A 359 4.75 25.65 -5.69
CA PRO A 359 5.45 26.25 -4.56
C PRO A 359 6.21 25.21 -3.73
N VAL A 360 7.17 25.67 -2.95
CA VAL A 360 8.01 24.83 -2.07
C VAL A 360 7.89 25.25 -0.61
N VAL A 361 8.24 24.31 0.27
CA VAL A 361 8.56 24.56 1.67
C VAL A 361 10.07 24.46 1.81
N VAL A 362 10.71 25.58 2.11
CA VAL A 362 12.12 25.63 2.54
C VAL A 362 12.14 25.32 4.02
N GLN A 363 12.91 24.33 4.43
CA GLN A 363 12.96 23.81 5.79
C GLN A 363 14.39 23.82 6.32
N GLU A 364 14.52 24.05 7.62
CA GLU A 364 15.78 23.97 8.37
C GLU A 364 16.52 22.66 8.04
N TYR A 365 17.80 22.78 7.66
CA TYR A 365 18.68 21.62 7.58
C TYR A 365 19.27 21.37 8.97
N VAL A 366 18.80 20.34 9.66
CA VAL A 366 19.26 19.99 11.00
C VAL A 366 20.50 19.09 10.87
N ASP A 367 21.59 19.39 11.57
CA ASP A 367 22.72 18.45 11.71
C ASP A 367 22.35 17.34 12.69
N HIS A 368 22.45 16.09 12.24
CA HIS A 368 21.84 14.94 12.91
C HIS A 368 22.66 13.64 12.83
N SER A 369 23.97 13.77 12.71
CA SER A 369 24.93 12.65 12.70
C SER A 369 24.60 11.57 11.64
N SER A 370 23.99 11.95 10.52
CA SER A 370 23.56 11.03 9.45
C SER A 370 22.53 9.96 9.87
N LEU A 371 21.78 10.15 10.96
CA LEU A 371 20.81 9.15 11.47
C LEU A 371 19.35 9.64 11.41
N LEU A 372 18.49 8.84 10.80
CA LEU A 372 17.04 9.05 10.76
C LEU A 372 16.33 8.00 11.62
N TYR A 373 15.47 8.43 12.52
CA TYR A 373 14.58 7.56 13.29
C TYR A 373 13.21 7.56 12.66
N LYS A 374 12.85 6.44 12.03
CA LYS A 374 11.58 6.28 11.34
C LYS A 374 10.59 5.57 12.23
N PHE A 375 9.55 6.28 12.65
CA PHE A 375 8.51 5.77 13.53
C PHE A 375 7.30 5.27 12.74
N TYR A 376 6.69 4.20 13.24
CA TYR A 376 5.49 3.57 12.69
C TYR A 376 4.45 3.46 13.79
N VAL A 377 3.32 4.15 13.59
CA VAL A 377 2.17 4.14 14.50
C VAL A 377 1.11 3.25 13.89
N LEU A 378 0.89 2.10 14.52
CA LEU A 378 -0.13 1.11 14.16
C LEU A 378 -1.19 1.09 15.26
N GLY A 379 -2.19 1.96 15.15
CA GLY A 379 -3.17 2.17 16.22
C GLY A 379 -2.51 2.76 17.47
N ASP A 380 -2.49 1.99 18.56
CA ASP A 380 -1.86 2.40 19.83
C ASP A 380 -0.40 1.93 19.96
N LYS A 381 0.07 1.05 19.07
CA LYS A 381 1.43 0.52 19.08
C LYS A 381 2.35 1.43 18.26
N VAL A 382 3.54 1.71 18.81
CA VAL A 382 4.57 2.53 18.18
C VAL A 382 5.82 1.69 18.01
N PHE A 383 6.32 1.60 16.78
CA PHE A 383 7.57 0.95 16.42
C PHE A 383 8.53 1.97 15.82
N TYR A 384 9.82 1.65 15.75
CA TYR A 384 10.77 2.47 15.01
C TYR A 384 11.90 1.65 14.42
N ALA A 385 12.52 2.23 13.40
CA ALA A 385 13.76 1.75 12.81
C ALA A 385 14.74 2.91 12.67
N VAL A 386 16.03 2.61 12.80
CA VAL A 386 17.10 3.59 12.56
C VAL A 386 17.65 3.38 11.16
N LYS A 387 17.76 4.46 10.38
CA LYS A 387 18.25 4.44 9.00
C LYS A 387 19.37 5.46 8.82
N ASN A 388 20.21 5.21 7.81
CA ASN A 388 21.08 6.25 7.28
C ASN A 388 20.27 7.41 6.71
N SER A 389 20.76 8.60 6.98
CA SER A 389 20.24 9.88 6.51
C SER A 389 21.33 10.67 5.79
N THR A 390 21.01 11.89 5.41
CA THR A 390 21.97 12.84 4.84
C THR A 390 23.03 13.25 5.89
N PRO A 391 24.30 13.44 5.50
CA PRO A 391 25.36 13.87 6.41
C PRO A 391 25.16 15.29 6.92
N ASN A 392 25.93 15.69 7.93
CA ASN A 392 25.89 17.06 8.43
C ASN A 392 26.31 18.08 7.36
N ALA A 393 25.90 19.33 7.58
CA ALA A 393 26.10 20.46 6.69
C ALA A 393 27.58 20.70 6.35
N ASP A 394 28.49 20.49 7.29
CA ASP A 394 29.94 20.66 7.12
C ASP A 394 30.53 19.72 6.05
N VAL A 395 30.05 18.48 6.01
CA VAL A 395 30.41 17.49 4.99
C VAL A 395 29.95 17.98 3.61
N PHE A 396 28.73 18.49 3.53
CA PHE A 396 28.21 19.01 2.27
C PHE A 396 28.87 20.30 1.82
N LEU A 397 29.14 21.25 2.73
CA LEU A 397 29.88 22.48 2.44
C LEU A 397 31.25 22.18 1.85
N SER A 398 31.93 21.15 2.37
CA SER A 398 33.22 20.69 1.85
C SER A 398 33.13 20.17 0.42
N SER A 399 32.05 19.46 0.04
CA SER A 399 31.78 19.05 -1.34
C SER A 399 31.33 20.21 -2.23
N TYR A 400 30.48 21.08 -1.71
CA TYR A 400 29.92 22.25 -2.39
C TYR A 400 31.00 23.21 -2.88
N GLU A 401 31.98 23.51 -2.03
CA GLU A 401 33.11 24.38 -2.39
C GLU A 401 34.02 23.75 -3.47
N LYS A 402 34.08 22.40 -3.56
CA LYS A 402 34.85 21.68 -4.58
C LYS A 402 34.11 21.55 -5.91
N ASP A 403 32.78 21.39 -5.87
CA ASP A 403 31.94 21.08 -7.03
C ASP A 403 31.35 22.32 -7.72
N GLY A 404 32.03 23.47 -7.57
CA GLY A 404 31.66 24.71 -8.25
C GLY A 404 30.42 25.40 -7.66
N LYS A 405 30.16 25.22 -6.37
CA LYS A 405 29.12 25.95 -5.60
C LYS A 405 27.71 25.76 -6.15
N LYS A 406 27.33 24.50 -6.38
CA LYS A 406 26.00 24.11 -6.89
C LYS A 406 25.15 23.47 -5.79
N PRO A 407 23.83 23.74 -5.76
CA PRO A 407 22.93 23.05 -4.84
C PRO A 407 22.93 21.53 -5.09
N ILE A 408 22.67 20.75 -4.05
CA ILE A 408 22.57 19.29 -4.16
C ILE A 408 21.12 18.96 -4.50
N ILE A 409 20.88 18.46 -5.71
CA ILE A 409 19.54 18.06 -6.19
C ILE A 409 19.44 16.54 -6.13
N PHE A 410 18.36 16.03 -5.54
CA PHE A 410 18.15 14.59 -5.41
C PHE A 410 16.67 14.25 -5.35
N ASN A 411 16.33 12.97 -5.58
CA ASN A 411 14.98 12.46 -5.40
C ASN A 411 14.96 11.53 -4.20
N SER A 412 14.21 11.89 -3.15
CA SER A 412 14.16 11.17 -1.88
C SER A 412 13.70 9.71 -1.96
N LEU A 413 12.99 9.30 -3.02
CA LEU A 413 12.61 7.90 -3.27
C LEU A 413 13.65 7.11 -4.06
N LYS A 414 14.46 7.78 -4.88
CA LYS A 414 15.46 7.13 -5.76
C LYS A 414 16.83 7.05 -5.11
N SER A 415 17.29 8.14 -4.53
CA SER A 415 18.63 8.26 -3.97
C SER A 415 18.68 9.39 -2.95
N LEU A 416 18.99 9.07 -1.70
CA LEU A 416 19.38 10.04 -0.68
C LEU A 416 20.89 10.28 -0.77
N PRO A 417 21.38 11.52 -0.66
CA PRO A 417 22.81 11.81 -0.64
C PRO A 417 23.39 11.41 0.73
N THR A 418 23.61 10.12 0.92
CA THR A 418 24.18 9.53 2.16
C THR A 418 25.69 9.38 2.05
N SER A 419 26.42 9.51 3.17
CA SER A 419 27.81 9.06 3.24
C SER A 419 27.88 7.53 3.14
N LYS A 420 28.85 6.99 2.39
CA LYS A 420 28.99 5.53 2.15
C LYS A 420 29.41 4.75 3.39
N ASP A 421 29.94 5.45 4.39
CA ASP A 421 30.34 4.91 5.68
C ASP A 421 29.39 5.48 6.74
N ASP A 422 28.75 4.65 7.59
CA ASP A 422 28.56 4.97 9.02
C ASP A 422 27.53 4.15 9.87
N VAL A 423 26.75 3.18 9.36
CA VAL A 423 25.89 2.40 10.30
C VAL A 423 26.71 1.43 11.16
N ASN A 424 27.73 0.79 10.56
CA ASN A 424 28.46 -0.31 11.22
C ASN A 424 29.73 0.12 11.95
N SER A 425 30.16 1.38 11.84
CA SER A 425 31.42 1.89 12.40
C SER A 425 31.23 2.71 13.70
N LYS A 426 30.04 3.26 13.96
CA LYS A 426 29.77 4.19 15.07
C LYS A 426 28.85 3.61 16.17
N THR A 427 29.01 2.34 16.50
CA THR A 427 28.27 1.67 17.61
C THR A 427 28.49 2.28 19.01
N ASN A 428 29.36 3.29 19.17
CA ASN A 428 29.67 3.88 20.48
C ASN A 428 29.14 5.31 20.74
N LYS A 429 28.36 5.91 19.83
CA LYS A 429 27.66 7.20 20.10
C LYS A 429 26.25 7.24 19.49
N GLN A 430 25.47 6.17 19.65
CA GLN A 430 24.05 6.23 19.32
C GLN A 430 23.41 7.28 20.22
N GLN A 431 23.00 8.40 19.62
CA GLN A 431 22.27 9.45 20.33
C GLN A 431 20.99 8.82 20.89
N SER A 432 20.91 8.60 22.20
CA SER A 432 19.73 7.96 22.81
C SER A 432 18.47 8.76 22.50
N ILE A 433 17.54 8.14 21.78
CA ILE A 433 16.22 8.69 21.52
C ILE A 433 15.37 8.62 22.79
N ASP A 434 14.63 9.70 23.09
CA ASP A 434 13.69 9.70 24.20
C ASP A 434 12.39 9.01 23.76
N LEU A 435 12.27 7.73 24.07
CA LEU A 435 11.13 6.91 23.66
C LEU A 435 9.81 7.35 24.32
N ASP A 436 9.85 7.91 25.54
CA ASP A 436 8.64 8.40 26.21
C ASP A 436 8.13 9.66 25.50
N LEU A 437 9.03 10.60 25.22
CA LEU A 437 8.73 11.81 24.45
C LEU A 437 8.17 11.48 23.06
N VAL A 438 8.78 10.54 22.36
CA VAL A 438 8.32 10.16 21.02
C VAL A 438 7.00 9.38 21.09
N THR A 439 6.78 8.55 22.11
CA THR A 439 5.47 7.88 22.32
C THR A 439 4.36 8.89 22.62
N LYS A 440 4.64 9.92 23.44
CA LYS A 440 3.71 11.04 23.67
C LYS A 440 3.43 11.79 22.36
N THR A 441 4.45 12.00 21.54
CA THR A 441 4.32 12.64 20.22
C THR A 441 3.47 11.83 19.26
N ALA A 442 3.67 10.50 19.19
CA ALA A 442 2.86 9.61 18.38
C ALA A 442 1.37 9.67 18.78
N LYS A 443 1.08 9.65 20.09
CA LYS A 443 -0.30 9.79 20.62
C LYS A 443 -0.90 11.15 20.28
N TRP A 444 -0.11 12.21 20.38
CA TRP A 444 -0.55 13.56 20.05
C TRP A 444 -0.83 13.72 18.55
N LEU A 445 0.08 13.27 17.68
CA LEU A 445 -0.11 13.27 16.22
C LEU A 445 -1.34 12.46 15.82
N ARG A 446 -1.52 11.27 16.42
CA ARG A 446 -2.71 10.44 16.21
C ARG A 446 -4.00 11.20 16.53
N LYS A 447 -4.03 11.92 17.65
CA LYS A 447 -5.20 12.72 18.06
C LYS A 447 -5.42 13.92 17.14
N MET A 448 -4.36 14.62 16.76
CA MET A 448 -4.44 15.83 15.93
C MET A 448 -4.82 15.55 14.49
N LEU A 449 -4.25 14.48 13.90
CA LEU A 449 -4.52 14.08 12.52
C LEU A 449 -5.71 13.11 12.42
N ASN A 450 -6.11 12.51 13.53
CA ASN A 450 -7.16 11.47 13.57
C ASN A 450 -6.88 10.32 12.57
N LEU A 451 -5.61 9.90 12.50
CA LEU A 451 -5.16 8.80 11.66
C LEU A 451 -4.98 7.52 12.48
N THR A 452 -5.40 6.39 11.92
CA THR A 452 -5.25 5.06 12.50
C THR A 452 -3.85 4.53 12.28
N ILE A 453 -3.31 4.69 11.06
CA ILE A 453 -2.00 4.16 10.66
C ILE A 453 -1.20 5.25 9.95
N PHE A 454 -0.07 5.63 10.52
CA PHE A 454 0.84 6.61 9.94
C PHE A 454 2.27 6.36 10.43
N GLY A 455 3.23 7.03 9.83
CA GLY A 455 4.59 7.08 10.30
C GLY A 455 5.09 8.51 10.33
N PHE A 456 6.16 8.76 11.07
CA PHE A 456 6.82 10.06 11.10
C PHE A 456 8.32 9.87 11.29
N ASP A 457 9.08 10.76 10.70
CA ASP A 457 10.52 10.67 10.64
C ASP A 457 11.12 11.74 11.56
N VAL A 458 12.01 11.32 12.46
CA VAL A 458 12.64 12.17 13.47
C VAL A 458 14.14 12.16 13.29
N VAL A 459 14.74 13.34 13.36
CA VAL A 459 16.20 13.51 13.48
C VAL A 459 16.53 14.11 14.85
N ILE A 460 17.69 13.79 15.40
CA ILE A 460 18.15 14.33 16.69
C ILE A 460 19.22 15.38 16.42
N GLN A 461 18.95 16.62 16.78
CA GLN A 461 19.85 17.74 16.53
C GLN A 461 21.14 17.60 17.34
N GLU A 462 22.29 17.76 16.68
CA GLU A 462 23.58 17.85 17.37
C GLU A 462 23.67 19.07 18.28
N GLY A 463 24.31 18.91 19.44
CA GLY A 463 24.37 19.96 20.47
C GLY A 463 23.13 20.00 21.35
N SER A 464 22.01 20.54 20.85
CA SER A 464 20.77 20.74 21.65
C SER A 464 20.09 19.44 22.06
N ARG A 465 20.27 18.37 21.27
CA ARG A 465 19.58 17.07 21.43
C ARG A 465 18.08 17.11 21.18
N ASP A 466 17.57 18.20 20.60
CA ASP A 466 16.17 18.32 20.23
C ASP A 466 15.76 17.25 19.20
N HIS A 467 14.58 16.67 19.39
CA HIS A 467 13.95 15.75 18.45
C HIS A 467 13.15 16.55 17.44
N VAL A 468 13.59 16.57 16.19
CA VAL A 468 12.94 17.36 15.14
C VAL A 468 12.14 16.43 14.23
N VAL A 469 10.83 16.64 14.14
CA VAL A 469 9.93 15.85 13.27
C VAL A 469 9.98 16.43 11.86
N VAL A 470 10.65 15.73 10.94
CA VAL A 470 10.97 16.25 9.59
C VAL A 470 10.01 15.82 8.50
N ASP A 471 9.24 14.74 8.74
CA ASP A 471 8.25 14.22 7.80
C ASP A 471 7.16 13.39 8.50
N VAL A 472 5.95 13.36 7.93
CA VAL A 472 4.81 12.54 8.39
C VAL A 472 4.18 11.89 7.18
N ASN A 473 3.96 10.57 7.24
CA ASN A 473 3.47 9.76 6.14
C ASN A 473 2.24 8.97 6.56
N TYR A 474 1.15 9.08 5.80
CA TYR A 474 -0.02 8.21 5.97
C TYR A 474 0.37 6.77 5.59
N LEU A 475 -0.24 5.74 6.19
CA LEU A 475 -0.12 4.31 5.83
C LEU A 475 1.21 3.94 5.12
N PRO A 476 2.36 4.01 5.83
CA PRO A 476 3.66 3.63 5.28
C PRO A 476 3.76 2.09 5.19
N SER A 477 4.80 1.57 4.51
CA SER A 477 4.95 0.12 4.33
C SER A 477 5.52 -0.63 5.54
N PHE A 478 5.95 0.06 6.62
CA PHE A 478 6.51 -0.50 7.87
C PHE A 478 7.43 -1.73 7.71
N LYS A 479 8.17 -1.80 6.59
CA LYS A 479 8.99 -2.95 6.17
C LYS A 479 10.23 -3.18 7.04
N GLU A 480 10.63 -2.15 7.78
CA GLU A 480 11.76 -2.21 8.71
C GLU A 480 11.37 -2.79 10.08
N VAL A 481 10.09 -3.10 10.31
CA VAL A 481 9.60 -3.75 11.54
C VAL A 481 9.28 -5.20 11.23
N ALA A 482 9.70 -6.11 12.12
CA ALA A 482 9.49 -7.55 11.96
C ALA A 482 8.00 -7.92 11.85
N ASP A 483 7.68 -8.84 10.94
CA ASP A 483 6.32 -9.17 10.53
C ASP A 483 5.51 -9.80 11.68
N GLU A 484 6.18 -10.56 12.55
CA GLU A 484 5.57 -11.26 13.70
C GLU A 484 4.95 -10.29 14.71
N VAL A 485 5.37 -9.02 14.69
CA VAL A 485 4.87 -7.97 15.59
C VAL A 485 4.08 -6.91 14.81
N ALA A 486 4.57 -6.51 13.63
CA ALA A 486 3.95 -5.45 12.84
C ALA A 486 2.61 -5.87 12.24
N VAL A 487 2.50 -7.09 11.70
CA VAL A 487 1.27 -7.56 11.04
C VAL A 487 0.12 -7.74 12.04
N PRO A 488 0.31 -8.38 13.20
CA PRO A 488 -0.74 -8.39 14.23
C PRO A 488 -1.12 -7.00 14.72
N ALA A 489 -0.14 -6.10 14.92
CA ALA A 489 -0.42 -4.72 15.31
C ALA A 489 -1.22 -3.93 14.26
N PHE A 490 -0.92 -4.17 12.98
CA PHE A 490 -1.66 -3.60 11.85
C PHE A 490 -3.12 -4.10 11.84
N TRP A 491 -3.34 -5.39 12.04
CA TRP A 491 -4.69 -5.95 12.17
C TRP A 491 -5.43 -5.41 13.39
N ASP A 492 -4.79 -5.32 14.55
CA ASP A 492 -5.38 -4.74 15.76
C ASP A 492 -5.81 -3.29 15.52
N ALA A 493 -4.98 -2.51 14.84
CA ALA A 493 -5.27 -1.11 14.52
C ALA A 493 -6.55 -0.97 13.66
N ILE A 494 -6.69 -1.83 12.64
CA ILE A 494 -7.87 -1.86 11.77
C ILE A 494 -9.12 -2.28 12.56
N LYS A 495 -9.02 -3.37 13.33
CA LYS A 495 -10.14 -3.90 14.12
C LYS A 495 -10.62 -2.88 15.15
N ASN A 496 -9.70 -2.29 15.91
CA ASN A 496 -10.04 -1.28 16.92
C ASN A 496 -10.66 -0.03 16.30
N SER A 497 -10.17 0.42 15.13
CA SER A 497 -10.73 1.57 14.43
C SER A 497 -12.18 1.31 13.99
N TYR A 498 -12.45 0.11 13.48
CA TYR A 498 -13.80 -0.34 13.15
C TYR A 498 -14.73 -0.38 14.36
N GLU A 499 -14.30 -1.03 15.45
CA GLU A 499 -15.11 -1.15 16.68
C GLU A 499 -15.41 0.21 17.30
N LEU A 500 -14.43 1.11 17.36
CA LEU A 500 -14.61 2.48 17.85
C LEU A 500 -15.62 3.26 17.00
N ARG A 501 -15.60 3.08 15.67
CA ARG A 501 -16.53 3.77 14.78
C ARG A 501 -17.94 3.19 14.87
N LYS A 502 -18.07 1.87 14.93
CA LYS A 502 -19.34 1.19 15.15
C LYS A 502 -20.00 1.62 16.46
N ALA A 503 -19.23 1.66 17.56
CA ALA A 503 -19.72 2.14 18.85
C ALA A 503 -20.21 3.60 18.79
N LYS A 504 -19.53 4.48 18.05
CA LYS A 504 -19.98 5.87 17.86
C LYS A 504 -21.31 5.95 17.12
N VAL A 505 -21.48 5.19 16.04
CA VAL A 505 -22.74 5.15 15.27
C VAL A 505 -23.89 4.64 16.15
N GLU A 506 -23.66 3.60 16.94
CA GLU A 506 -24.65 3.06 17.88
C GLU A 506 -25.03 4.07 18.97
N THR A 507 -24.08 4.85 19.50
CA THR A 507 -24.40 5.89 20.51
C THR A 507 -25.18 7.08 19.98
N VAL A 508 -25.08 7.39 18.68
CA VAL A 508 -25.80 8.52 18.04
C VAL A 508 -27.21 8.12 17.60
N SER A 509 -27.48 6.83 17.47
CA SER A 509 -28.76 6.28 16.99
C SER A 509 -29.79 5.97 18.09
N PHE A 510 -29.46 6.20 19.37
CA PHE A 510 -30.42 6.18 20.47
C PHE A 510 -30.71 7.60 20.97
N PRO A 511 -31.96 8.11 20.83
CA PRO A 511 -32.37 9.41 21.36
C PRO A 511 -32.52 9.44 22.88
#